data_AF-A0AAV1DC22-F1
#
_entry.id   AF-A0AAV1DC22-F1
#
_cell.length_a   1.000
_cell.length_b   1.000
_cell.length_c   1.000
_cell.angle_alpha   90.00
_cell.angle_beta   90.00
_cell.angle_gamma   90.00
#
_symmetry.space_group_name_H-M   'P 1'
#
loop_
_entity.id
_entity.type
_entity.pdbx_description
1 polymer ?
#
loop_
_entity_poly.entity_id
_entity_poly.type
_entity_poly.pdbx_seq_one_letter_code
_entity_poly.pdbx_strand_id
1 'polypeptide(L)'
;MGLWFNGTDNDHYINQVRGLEEILKPYVSSKPRRAYLNCVDLDFGTNDANGGTSYSKAKKWGSRYFHRNFRRLAIVKGKADPTNFFFNEQSIPPLLSLSVFEN
;
A
#
# COMPACT_ATOMS: atom_id res chain seq x y z
N MET A 1 4.51 -18.57 -9.29
CA MET A 1 4.63 -20.00 -8.93
C MET A 1 5.55 -20.09 -7.74
N GLY A 2 4.98 -20.31 -6.56
CA GLY A 2 5.64 -20.70 -5.33
C GLY A 2 4.57 -21.46 -4.56
N LEU A 3 4.49 -22.76 -4.84
CA LEU A 3 3.46 -23.66 -4.33
C LEU A 3 4.04 -24.34 -3.09
N TRP A 4 3.66 -23.89 -1.90
CA TRP A 4 4.07 -24.51 -0.66
C TRP A 4 2.89 -25.29 -0.09
N PHE A 5 2.96 -26.62 -0.21
CA PHE A 5 1.91 -27.57 0.14
C PHE A 5 1.83 -27.90 1.65
N ASN A 6 2.58 -27.20 2.51
CA ASN A 6 2.58 -27.49 3.94
C ASN A 6 2.87 -26.23 4.78
N GLY A 7 1.99 -25.93 5.75
CA GLY A 7 1.96 -24.65 6.48
C GLY A 7 3.07 -24.45 7.53
N THR A 8 3.98 -25.42 7.70
CA THR A 8 4.99 -25.42 8.76
C THR A 8 6.27 -24.65 8.44
N ASP A 9 6.56 -24.37 7.15
CA ASP A 9 7.81 -23.72 6.69
C ASP A 9 7.59 -22.33 6.06
N ASN A 10 6.43 -21.71 6.27
CA ASN A 10 6.05 -20.48 5.58
C ASN A 10 7.04 -19.32 5.82
N ASP A 11 7.57 -19.19 7.04
CA ASP A 11 8.52 -18.14 7.40
C ASP A 11 9.87 -18.27 6.68
N HIS A 12 10.35 -19.50 6.47
CA HIS A 12 11.60 -19.75 5.76
C HIS A 12 11.54 -19.20 4.32
N TYR A 13 10.45 -19.51 3.60
CA TYR A 13 10.28 -19.08 2.22
C TYR A 13 10.03 -17.57 2.09
N ILE A 14 9.28 -16.97 3.02
CA ILE A 14 9.10 -15.52 3.08
C ILE A 14 10.46 -14.83 3.29
N ASN A 15 11.29 -15.34 4.18
CA ASN A 15 12.63 -14.79 4.43
C ASN A 15 13.56 -14.92 3.21
N GLN A 16 13.46 -16.01 2.43
CA GLN A 16 14.21 -16.14 1.18
C GLN A 16 13.79 -15.08 0.15
N VAL A 17 12.48 -14.84 -0.02
CA VAL A 17 11.97 -13.80 -0.92
C VAL A 17 12.46 -12.41 -0.48
N ARG A 18 12.38 -12.09 0.81
CA ARG A 18 12.92 -10.84 1.37
C ARG A 18 14.43 -10.70 1.15
N GLY A 19 15.18 -11.78 1.29
CA GLY A 19 16.63 -11.81 1.00
C GLY A 19 16.94 -11.48 -0.45
N LEU A 20 16.21 -12.08 -1.40
CA LEU A 20 16.31 -11.75 -2.82
C LEU A 20 15.91 -10.29 -3.10
N GLU A 21 14.89 -9.80 -2.41
CA GLU A 21 14.40 -8.43 -2.54
C GLU A 21 15.49 -7.39 -2.18
N GLU A 22 16.28 -7.66 -1.15
CA GLU A 22 17.42 -6.84 -0.73
C GLU A 22 18.59 -6.92 -1.70
N ILE A 23 18.91 -8.10 -2.24
CA ILE A 23 19.98 -8.26 -3.25
C ILE A 23 19.66 -7.46 -4.53
N LEU A 24 18.39 -7.44 -4.94
CA LEU A 24 17.94 -6.75 -6.15
C LEU A 24 17.78 -5.23 -6.00
N LYS A 25 17.76 -4.73 -4.76
CA LYS A 25 17.51 -3.33 -4.40
C LYS A 25 18.31 -2.28 -5.19
N PRO A 26 19.63 -2.44 -5.46
CA PRO A 26 20.37 -1.43 -6.23
C PRO A 26 20.06 -1.45 -7.74
N TYR A 27 19.47 -2.53 -8.26
CA TYR A 27 19.23 -2.72 -9.69
C TYR A 27 17.80 -2.36 -10.13
N VAL A 28 16.87 -2.25 -9.19
CA VAL A 28 15.47 -1.93 -9.46
C VAL A 28 15.17 -0.44 -9.32
N SER A 29 13.95 -0.03 -9.69
CA SER A 29 13.50 1.36 -9.53
C SER A 29 13.74 1.88 -8.11
N SER A 30 14.19 3.13 -8.01
CA SER A 30 14.42 3.82 -6.73
C SER A 30 13.64 5.13 -6.65
N LYS A 31 13.35 5.59 -5.42
CA LYS A 31 12.69 6.88 -5.10
C LYS A 31 11.31 7.12 -5.76
N PRO A 32 10.25 6.36 -5.46
CA PRO A 32 10.17 5.18 -4.59
C PRO A 32 10.42 3.88 -5.37
N ARG A 33 10.76 2.80 -4.65
CA ARG A 33 10.74 1.45 -5.22
C ARG A 33 9.31 1.13 -5.65
N ARG A 34 9.10 0.92 -6.95
CA ARG A 34 7.78 0.67 -7.52
C ARG A 34 7.31 -0.73 -7.20
N ALA A 35 6.01 -0.84 -6.96
CA ALA A 35 5.32 -2.09 -6.72
C ALA A 35 4.04 -2.16 -7.56
N TYR A 36 3.55 -3.37 -7.78
CA TYR A 36 2.32 -3.61 -8.52
C TYR A 36 1.21 -4.01 -7.55
N LEU A 37 0.06 -3.36 -7.64
CA LEU A 37 -1.03 -3.50 -6.66
C LEU A 37 -1.51 -4.96 -6.51
N ASN A 38 -1.53 -5.74 -7.59
CA ASN A 38 -2.02 -7.13 -7.53
C ASN A 38 -1.03 -8.07 -6.83
N CYS A 39 0.21 -7.62 -6.60
CA CYS A 39 1.20 -8.30 -5.77
C CYS A 39 1.28 -7.54 -4.44
N VAL A 40 0.25 -7.68 -3.60
CA VAL A 40 0.14 -6.97 -2.33
C VAL A 40 1.28 -7.38 -1.40
N ASP A 41 2.05 -6.40 -0.97
CA ASP A 41 3.13 -6.55 0.01
C ASP A 41 2.82 -5.71 1.26
N LEU A 42 2.49 -6.40 2.35
CA LEU A 42 2.17 -5.79 3.65
C LEU A 42 3.41 -5.24 4.35
N ASP A 43 4.62 -5.64 3.95
CA ASP A 43 5.88 -5.16 4.54
C ASP A 43 6.16 -3.68 4.19
N PHE A 44 5.50 -3.13 3.16
CA PHE A 44 5.56 -1.69 2.86
C PHE A 44 4.85 -0.81 3.88
N GLY A 45 4.01 -1.41 4.73
CA GLY A 45 3.26 -0.76 5.80
C GLY A 45 1.76 -0.94 5.65
N THR A 46 1.06 -0.88 6.78
CA THR A 46 -0.38 -1.12 6.84
C THR A 46 -1.13 0.07 7.42
N ASN A 47 -2.43 0.07 7.16
CA ASN A 47 -3.41 0.93 7.78
C ASN A 47 -3.61 0.51 9.25
N ASP A 48 -3.95 1.49 10.08
CA ASP A 48 -4.37 1.28 11.47
C ASP A 48 -5.65 0.44 11.52
N ALA A 49 -5.73 -0.47 12.50
CA ALA A 49 -6.79 -1.47 12.61
C ALA A 49 -8.22 -0.91 12.61
N ASN A 50 -8.40 0.37 12.95
CA ASN A 50 -9.71 1.02 13.06
C ASN A 50 -10.02 1.97 11.88
N GLY A 51 -9.29 1.86 10.76
CA GLY A 51 -9.55 2.70 9.58
C GLY A 51 -9.14 4.17 9.73
N GLY A 52 -8.64 4.59 10.90
CA GLY A 52 -8.17 5.94 11.22
C GLY A 52 -6.82 6.31 10.60
N THR A 53 -6.42 5.66 9.50
CA THR A 53 -5.10 5.89 8.89
C THR A 53 -5.06 7.23 8.20
N SER A 54 -4.14 8.10 8.61
CA SER A 54 -3.92 9.37 7.91
C SER A 54 -3.40 9.17 6.48
N TYR A 55 -3.82 10.04 5.56
CA TYR A 55 -3.30 10.06 4.19
C TYR A 55 -1.76 10.08 4.15
N SER A 56 -1.12 10.83 5.06
CA SER A 56 0.35 10.93 5.14
C SER A 56 1.01 9.59 5.49
N LYS A 57 0.39 8.78 6.37
CA LYS A 57 0.87 7.42 6.69
C LYS A 57 0.68 6.50 5.49
N ALA A 58 -0.52 6.50 4.91
CA ALA A 58 -0.83 5.67 3.74
C ALA A 58 0.01 6.03 2.50
N LYS A 59 0.39 7.29 2.33
CA LYS A 59 1.24 7.74 1.21
C LYS A 59 2.62 7.07 1.20
N LYS A 60 3.12 6.61 2.35
CA LYS A 60 4.42 5.92 2.44
C LYS A 60 4.42 4.62 1.62
N TRP A 61 3.39 3.79 1.77
CA TRP A 61 3.21 2.58 0.95
C TRP A 61 2.52 2.90 -0.39
N GLY A 62 1.50 3.77 -0.40
CA GLY A 62 0.69 4.08 -1.57
C GLY A 62 1.46 4.73 -2.72
N SER A 63 2.52 5.47 -2.42
CA SER A 63 3.40 6.04 -3.45
C SER A 63 4.23 4.98 -4.20
N ARG A 64 4.44 3.78 -3.63
CA ARG A 64 5.10 2.66 -4.31
C ARG A 64 4.21 2.07 -5.42
N TYR A 65 2.91 1.97 -5.16
CA TYR A 65 1.93 1.44 -6.11
C TYR A 65 1.45 2.47 -7.12
N PHE A 66 1.12 3.68 -6.64
CA PHE A 66 0.39 4.67 -7.44
C PHE A 66 1.21 5.92 -7.75
N HIS A 67 2.39 6.08 -7.15
CA HIS A 67 3.27 7.24 -7.35
C HIS A 67 2.49 8.57 -7.22
N ARG A 68 2.54 9.42 -8.26
CA ARG A 68 1.83 10.71 -8.32
C ARG A 68 0.30 10.56 -8.37
N ASN A 69 -0.22 9.39 -8.76
CA ASN A 69 -1.66 9.16 -8.88
C ASN A 69 -2.35 8.95 -7.52
N PHE A 70 -1.59 8.64 -6.46
CA PHE A 70 -2.15 8.32 -5.14
C PHE A 70 -3.08 9.42 -4.61
N ARG A 71 -2.70 10.69 -4.77
CA ARG A 71 -3.53 11.83 -4.33
C ARG A 71 -4.88 11.86 -5.04
N ARG A 72 -4.87 11.67 -6.37
CA ARG A 72 -6.12 11.70 -7.17
C ARG A 72 -7.04 10.55 -6.76
N LEU A 73 -6.48 9.37 -6.50
CA LEU A 73 -7.25 8.22 -6.04
C LEU A 73 -7.84 8.43 -4.64
N ALA A 74 -7.09 9.04 -3.71
CA ALA A 74 -7.61 9.36 -2.38
C ALA A 74 -8.77 10.37 -2.43
N ILE A 75 -8.72 11.35 -3.34
CA ILE A 75 -9.83 12.29 -3.57
C ILE A 75 -11.05 11.56 -4.15
N VAL A 76 -10.85 10.66 -5.13
CA VAL A 76 -11.95 9.86 -5.70
C VAL A 76 -12.58 8.98 -4.63
N LYS A 77 -11.75 8.32 -3.80
CA LYS A 77 -12.21 7.53 -2.65
C LYS A 77 -13.02 8.37 -1.67
N GLY A 78 -12.56 9.58 -1.34
CA GLY A 78 -13.29 10.50 -0.47
C GLY A 78 -14.65 10.95 -1.01
N LYS A 79 -14.81 11.00 -2.35
CA LYS A 79 -16.10 11.31 -2.99
C LYS A 79 -17.02 10.10 -3.08
N ALA A 80 -16.49 8.93 -3.41
CA ALA A 80 -17.26 7.72 -3.68
C ALA A 80 -17.58 6.93 -2.40
N ASP A 81 -16.71 6.99 -1.39
CA ASP A 81 -16.83 6.28 -0.11
C ASP A 81 -16.30 7.15 1.04
N PRO A 82 -17.03 8.21 1.43
CA PRO A 82 -16.62 9.17 2.46
C PRO A 82 -16.44 8.54 3.84
N THR A 83 -17.24 7.51 4.15
CA THR A 83 -17.23 6.80 5.44
C THR A 83 -16.17 5.69 5.50
N ASN A 84 -15.42 5.49 4.41
CA ASN A 84 -14.42 4.44 4.27
C ASN A 84 -14.96 3.02 4.53
N PHE A 85 -16.20 2.74 4.08
CA PHE A 85 -16.83 1.44 4.27
C PHE A 85 -16.03 0.30 3.61
N PHE A 86 -15.51 0.54 2.40
CA PHE A 86 -14.64 -0.43 1.72
C PHE A 86 -13.20 -0.27 2.21
N PHE A 87 -12.87 -0.91 3.33
CA PHE A 87 -11.57 -0.83 4.00
C PHE A 87 -10.84 -2.18 4.03
N ASN A 88 -9.50 -2.12 3.92
CA ASN A 88 -8.60 -3.23 4.23
C ASN A 88 -7.24 -2.66 4.72
N GLU A 89 -6.30 -3.55 5.02
CA GLU A 89 -4.99 -3.26 5.61
C GLU A 89 -4.11 -2.34 4.74
N GLN A 90 -4.40 -2.19 3.44
CA GLN A 90 -3.73 -1.24 2.54
C GLN A 90 -4.74 -0.54 1.61
N SER A 91 -5.94 -0.24 2.09
CA SER A 91 -6.92 0.51 1.30
C SER A 91 -6.53 1.98 1.27
N ILE A 92 -6.82 2.64 0.16
CA ILE A 92 -6.58 4.09 0.04
C ILE A 92 -7.50 4.80 1.03
N PRO A 93 -6.98 5.62 1.96
CA PRO A 93 -7.83 6.37 2.87
C PRO A 93 -8.56 7.48 2.11
N PRO A 94 -9.84 7.76 2.44
CA PRO A 94 -10.57 8.86 1.83
C PRO A 94 -9.88 10.18 2.16
N LEU A 95 -9.62 10.99 1.14
CA LEU A 95 -9.21 12.38 1.30
C LEU A 95 -10.41 13.25 0.98
N LEU A 96 -11.15 13.65 2.02
CA LEU A 96 -12.22 14.62 1.87
C LEU A 96 -11.61 15.94 1.42
N SER A 97 -12.13 16.44 0.30
CA SER A 97 -11.74 17.73 -0.25
C SER A 97 -12.37 18.86 0.55
N LEU A 98 -12.09 18.95 1.85
CA LEU A 98 -12.54 20.06 2.70
C LEU A 98 -11.93 21.40 2.27
N SER A 99 -10.93 21.39 1.39
CA SER A 99 -10.31 22.60 0.82
C SER A 99 -10.83 23.00 -0.57
N VAL A 100 -12.02 22.55 -0.98
CA VAL A 100 -12.70 23.03 -2.22
C VAL A 100 -13.97 23.84 -1.90
N PHE A 101 -14.32 23.97 -0.62
CA PHE A 101 -15.43 24.81 -0.16
C PHE A 101 -14.99 26.03 0.66
N GLU A 102 -13.69 26.32 0.70
CA GLU A 102 -13.18 27.59 1.23
C GLU A 102 -12.30 28.28 0.17
N ASN A 103 -12.80 29.44 -0.26
CA ASN A 103 -12.31 30.45 -1.22
C ASN A 103 -12.53 30.17 -2.72
#